data_AF-A0A0J9IG46-F1
#
_entry.id   AF-A0A0J9IG46-F1
#
_cell.length_a   1.000
_cell.length_b   1.000
_cell.length_c   1.000
_cell.angle_alpha   90.00
_cell.angle_beta   90.00
_cell.angle_gamma   90.00
#
_symmetry.space_group_name_H-M   'P 1'
#
loop_
_entity.id
_entity.type
_entity.pdbx_description
1 polymer ?
#
loop_
_entity_poly.entity_id
_entity_poly.type
_entity_poly.pdbx_seq_one_letter_code
_entity_poly.pdbx_strand_id
1 'polypeptide(L)'
;MLLLGLICSLSVQSQEMHFAVISDVHVMDSSLLVREGKAFEDYVSHDRKMLKESSEILDDLIGKLIAERPAFVLLTGDLTKDGEEVSHRYVANCLNRLKAEGILTLVIPGNHDVNNPHAVAFNGDTTERVRTVSAEEFAGIYAPFGYADAIARDTASLSYIYAINDTLRILALDACKYEENDFEQNVCHHDGRIKTATMDFIRSQIQEAHDKGIRVLGMMHHGIVEHWKYQNRVIPGYLVDDWERTTDEFSELGLEIVFTGHSHAQDVTLRKKGKRMIYDIETGSPVSYPSPYRLVTLRENTLDIRSRFIENIPDYTGDLLFPEYAKTFLETGVYNVIMGMLSDKLPDEVKDLAAKTLAHYMVVSYRGDEQMTDDNRKEIKRIAKLIRKHSFMQSKVFTAVSRSLLTDLTPADNDVMIEMRNRKH
;
A
#
# COMPACT_ATOMS: atom_id res chain seq x y z
N MET A 1 18.97 57.25 -32.97
CA MET A 1 18.86 56.61 -31.65
C MET A 1 17.58 55.79 -31.62
N LEU A 2 17.63 54.52 -32.01
CA LEU A 2 16.53 53.56 -31.80
C LEU A 2 16.92 52.69 -30.60
N LEU A 3 16.16 52.78 -29.52
CA LEU A 3 16.29 51.92 -28.35
C LEU A 3 15.39 50.69 -28.60
N LEU A 4 15.97 49.57 -29.01
CA LEU A 4 15.26 48.29 -29.01
C LEU A 4 15.23 47.77 -27.56
N GLY A 5 14.04 47.82 -26.95
CA GLY A 5 13.76 47.12 -25.70
C GLY A 5 13.67 45.62 -25.96
N LEU A 6 14.65 44.88 -25.45
CA LEU A 6 14.64 43.43 -25.43
C LEU A 6 13.71 42.98 -24.29
N ILE A 7 12.47 42.63 -24.62
CA ILE A 7 11.57 41.94 -23.67
C ILE A 7 12.07 40.50 -23.59
N CYS A 8 12.84 40.21 -22.55
CA CYS A 8 13.20 38.85 -22.19
C CYS A 8 11.95 38.19 -21.61
N SER A 9 11.21 37.48 -22.45
CA SER A 9 10.15 36.58 -22.00
C SER A 9 10.82 35.40 -21.30
N LEU A 10 10.96 35.49 -19.98
CA LEU A 10 11.19 34.34 -19.12
C LEU A 10 9.98 33.42 -19.30
N SER A 11 10.12 32.38 -20.11
CA SER A 11 9.25 31.23 -20.03
C SER A 11 9.39 30.69 -18.62
N VAL A 12 8.36 30.86 -17.78
CA VAL A 12 8.21 30.09 -16.56
C VAL A 12 8.04 28.65 -17.03
N GLN A 13 9.15 27.92 -17.09
CA GLN A 13 9.12 26.50 -17.34
C GLN A 13 8.40 25.89 -16.14
N SER A 14 7.16 25.45 -16.37
CA SER A 14 6.36 24.75 -15.37
C SER A 14 7.22 23.68 -14.72
N GLN A 15 7.47 23.80 -13.42
CA GLN A 15 8.39 22.90 -12.71
C GLN A 15 7.69 21.55 -12.53
N GLU A 16 7.93 20.68 -13.49
CA GLU A 16 7.53 19.28 -13.46
C GLU A 16 8.33 18.52 -12.40
N MET A 17 7.63 17.68 -11.64
CA MET A 17 8.23 16.89 -10.58
C MET A 17 7.85 15.43 -10.73
N HIS A 18 8.86 14.59 -10.91
CA HIS A 18 8.72 13.15 -11.02
C HIS A 18 9.07 12.49 -9.69
N PHE A 19 8.24 11.59 -9.19
CA PHE A 19 8.50 10.82 -7.99
C PHE A 19 7.94 9.40 -8.11
N ALA A 20 8.38 8.50 -7.25
CA ALA A 20 7.89 7.13 -7.21
C ALA A 20 7.14 6.86 -5.90
N VAL A 21 6.21 5.90 -5.95
CA VAL A 21 5.50 5.37 -4.78
C VAL A 21 5.63 3.86 -4.79
N ILE A 22 6.05 3.32 -3.65
CA ILE A 22 6.14 1.88 -3.35
C ILE A 22 5.45 1.64 -2.01
N SER A 23 4.91 0.44 -1.80
CA SER A 23 4.26 0.07 -0.56
C SER A 23 4.45 -1.41 -0.27
N ASP A 24 4.30 -1.82 0.99
CA ASP A 24 4.12 -3.23 1.36
C ASP A 24 5.27 -4.12 0.84
N VAL A 25 6.52 -3.65 0.97
CA VAL A 25 7.70 -4.40 0.48
C VAL A 25 7.96 -5.65 1.32
N HIS A 26 7.45 -5.70 2.55
CA HIS A 26 7.43 -6.87 3.43
C HIS A 26 8.72 -7.69 3.45
N VAL A 27 9.85 -7.00 3.59
CA VAL A 27 11.14 -7.68 3.55
C VAL A 27 11.26 -8.66 4.71
N MET A 28 11.57 -9.91 4.38
CA MET A 28 12.13 -10.90 5.28
C MET A 28 13.61 -11.04 4.94
N ASP A 29 14.49 -10.61 5.84
CA ASP A 29 15.92 -10.83 5.67
C ASP A 29 16.21 -12.34 5.56
N SER A 30 17.04 -12.72 4.58
CA SER A 30 17.36 -14.13 4.31
C SER A 30 17.90 -14.90 5.52
N SER A 31 18.54 -14.23 6.49
CA SER A 31 19.02 -14.85 7.73
C SER A 31 17.91 -15.34 8.66
N LEU A 32 16.67 -14.88 8.47
CA LEU A 32 15.49 -15.33 9.22
C LEU A 32 15.00 -16.71 8.76
N LEU A 33 15.40 -17.17 7.57
CA LEU A 33 15.19 -18.55 7.14
C LEU A 33 16.44 -19.38 7.46
N VAL A 34 16.62 -19.72 8.74
CA VAL A 34 17.79 -20.44 9.24
C VAL A 34 17.89 -21.84 8.62
N ARG A 35 16.75 -22.51 8.51
CA ARG A 35 16.63 -23.82 7.86
C ARG A 35 15.22 -23.97 7.29
N GLU A 36 15.13 -24.42 6.05
CA GLU A 36 13.85 -24.77 5.43
C GLU A 36 13.16 -25.92 6.17
N GLY A 37 11.84 -25.89 6.21
CA GLY A 37 11.01 -26.93 6.81
C GLY A 37 9.59 -26.45 7.04
N LYS A 38 8.83 -27.27 7.77
CA LYS A 38 7.38 -27.16 7.85
C LYS A 38 6.88 -25.81 8.36
N ALA A 39 7.64 -25.15 9.26
CA ALA A 39 7.19 -23.88 9.83
C ALA A 39 7.09 -22.76 8.78
N PHE A 40 8.07 -22.67 7.88
CA PHE A 40 8.04 -21.67 6.80
C PHE A 40 7.05 -22.06 5.72
N GLU A 41 7.02 -23.34 5.33
CA GLU A 41 6.07 -23.87 4.32
C GLU A 41 4.61 -23.64 4.74
N ASP A 42 4.26 -23.96 5.99
CA ASP A 42 2.91 -23.75 6.51
C ASP A 42 2.55 -22.25 6.53
N TYR A 43 3.50 -21.37 6.88
CA TYR A 43 3.30 -19.92 6.88
C TYR A 43 2.99 -19.41 5.47
N VAL A 44 3.88 -19.67 4.50
CA VAL A 44 3.72 -19.11 3.14
C VAL A 44 2.57 -19.74 2.37
N SER A 45 2.14 -20.97 2.72
CA SER A 45 1.00 -21.62 2.06
C SER A 45 -0.33 -20.88 2.24
N HIS A 46 -0.45 -20.03 3.26
CA HIS A 46 -1.63 -19.19 3.51
C HIS A 46 -1.34 -17.69 3.32
N ASP A 47 -0.20 -17.36 2.70
CA ASP A 47 0.22 -15.98 2.47
C ASP A 47 0.14 -15.64 0.99
N ARG A 48 -0.09 -14.35 0.71
CA ARG A 48 -0.06 -13.73 -0.62
C ARG A 48 1.32 -13.13 -0.96
N LYS A 49 2.25 -13.12 0.00
CA LYS A 49 3.57 -12.48 -0.10
C LYS A 49 4.67 -13.48 -0.45
N MET A 50 5.43 -13.19 -1.49
CA MET A 50 6.64 -13.91 -1.91
C MET A 50 7.81 -13.61 -0.93
N LEU A 51 7.67 -14.05 0.32
CA LEU A 51 8.59 -13.67 1.40
C LEU A 51 10.01 -14.19 1.21
N LYS A 52 10.17 -15.36 0.57
CA LYS A 52 11.49 -15.92 0.26
C LYS A 52 12.26 -15.03 -0.71
N GLU A 53 11.56 -14.41 -1.65
CA GLU A 53 12.10 -13.53 -2.69
C GLU A 53 12.10 -12.04 -2.28
N SER A 54 11.44 -11.68 -1.18
CA SER A 54 11.20 -10.29 -0.78
C SER A 54 12.45 -9.40 -0.72
N SER A 55 13.56 -9.91 -0.19
CA SER A 55 14.84 -9.19 -0.10
C SER A 55 15.44 -8.89 -1.49
N GLU A 56 15.32 -9.83 -2.42
CA GLU A 56 15.83 -9.69 -3.79
C GLU A 56 14.91 -8.78 -4.62
N ILE A 57 13.60 -8.92 -4.48
CA ILE A 57 12.60 -8.05 -5.10
C ILE A 57 12.85 -6.60 -4.71
N LEU A 58 13.09 -6.31 -3.42
CA LEU A 58 13.43 -4.94 -3.00
C LEU A 58 14.77 -4.48 -3.59
N ASP A 59 15.81 -5.31 -3.58
CA ASP A 59 17.14 -4.92 -4.08
C ASP A 59 17.10 -4.54 -5.59
N ASP A 60 16.37 -5.33 -6.39
CA ASP A 60 16.14 -5.07 -7.80
C ASP A 60 15.26 -3.82 -8.02
N LEU A 61 14.18 -3.66 -7.25
CA LEU A 61 13.32 -2.47 -7.32
C LEU A 61 14.12 -1.19 -7.01
N ILE A 62 15.04 -1.23 -6.04
CA ILE A 62 15.94 -0.12 -5.74
C ILE A 62 16.85 0.18 -6.93
N GLY A 63 17.40 -0.85 -7.59
CA GLY A 63 18.15 -0.68 -8.83
C GLY A 63 17.34 0.00 -9.94
N LYS A 64 16.09 -0.41 -10.13
CA LYS A 64 15.15 0.19 -11.08
C LYS A 64 14.85 1.65 -10.74
N LEU A 65 14.61 1.98 -9.47
CA LEU A 65 14.38 3.35 -9.02
C LEU A 65 15.61 4.26 -9.17
N ILE A 66 16.82 3.73 -8.93
CA ILE A 66 18.07 4.45 -9.22
C ILE A 66 18.17 4.79 -10.72
N ALA A 67 17.82 3.85 -11.59
CA ALA A 67 17.84 4.07 -13.04
C ALA A 67 16.79 5.09 -13.49
N GLU A 68 15.60 5.09 -12.88
CA GLU A 68 14.52 6.03 -13.15
C GLU A 68 14.84 7.46 -12.68
N ARG A 69 15.68 7.61 -11.64
CA ARG A 69 16.08 8.89 -11.04
C ARG A 69 14.90 9.80 -10.64
N PRO A 70 13.91 9.32 -9.87
CA PRO A 70 12.85 10.17 -9.35
C PRO A 70 13.42 11.25 -8.41
N ALA A 71 12.74 12.39 -8.30
CA ALA A 71 13.12 13.44 -7.36
C ALA A 71 13.01 12.97 -5.90
N PHE A 72 12.02 12.13 -5.61
CA PHE A 72 11.88 11.43 -4.33
C PHE A 72 11.08 10.13 -4.48
N VAL A 73 11.11 9.29 -3.45
CA VAL A 73 10.36 8.05 -3.33
C VAL A 73 9.51 8.10 -2.06
N LEU A 74 8.24 7.69 -2.14
CA LEU A 74 7.37 7.46 -1.00
C LEU A 74 7.28 5.94 -0.74
N LEU A 75 7.50 5.51 0.51
CA LEU A 75 7.30 4.13 0.96
C LEU A 75 6.22 4.09 2.03
N THR A 76 5.03 3.61 1.66
CA THR A 76 3.79 3.78 2.43
C THR A 76 3.50 2.67 3.45
N GLY A 77 4.52 2.21 4.15
CA GLY A 77 4.37 1.23 5.22
C GLY A 77 4.57 -0.23 4.80
N ASP A 78 4.53 -1.09 5.81
CA ASP A 78 4.82 -2.53 5.74
C ASP A 78 6.16 -2.81 5.07
N LEU A 79 7.19 -2.21 5.68
CA LEU A 79 8.58 -2.30 5.23
C LEU A 79 9.15 -3.70 5.45
N THR A 80 8.67 -4.40 6.48
CA THR A 80 9.18 -5.70 6.90
C THR A 80 8.06 -6.74 6.94
N LYS A 81 8.43 -8.02 6.97
CA LYS A 81 7.48 -9.12 7.13
C LYS A 81 6.66 -8.95 8.40
N ASP A 82 7.33 -8.93 9.56
CA ASP A 82 6.70 -8.80 10.88
C ASP A 82 7.59 -8.02 11.86
N GLY A 83 8.21 -6.93 11.41
CA GLY A 83 8.89 -5.97 12.29
C GLY A 83 10.24 -6.46 12.80
N GLU A 84 10.84 -7.48 12.18
CA GLU A 84 12.14 -7.99 12.60
C GLU A 84 13.23 -6.91 12.43
N GLU A 85 14.03 -6.65 13.47
CA GLU A 85 15.05 -5.58 13.40
C GLU A 85 16.03 -5.83 12.25
N VAL A 86 16.42 -7.08 12.01
CA VAL A 86 17.34 -7.42 10.92
C VAL A 86 16.77 -7.04 9.55
N SER A 87 15.47 -7.28 9.33
CA SER A 87 14.77 -6.86 8.11
C SER A 87 14.71 -5.33 8.00
N HIS A 88 14.47 -4.60 9.09
CA HIS A 88 14.53 -3.14 9.06
C HIS A 88 15.91 -2.61 8.66
N ARG A 89 16.99 -3.22 9.17
CA ARG A 89 18.37 -2.85 8.79
C ARG A 89 18.63 -3.15 7.32
N TYR A 90 18.15 -4.28 6.81
CA TYR A 90 18.24 -4.62 5.39
C TYR A 90 17.55 -3.54 4.52
N VAL A 91 16.29 -3.22 4.82
CA VAL A 91 15.53 -2.18 4.12
C VAL A 91 16.28 -0.84 4.17
N ALA A 92 16.74 -0.40 5.34
CA ALA A 92 17.49 0.85 5.47
C ALA A 92 18.78 0.86 4.63
N ASN A 93 19.49 -0.27 4.54
CA ASN A 93 20.67 -0.41 3.68
C ASN A 93 20.31 -0.29 2.19
N CYS A 94 19.22 -0.90 1.75
CA CYS A 94 18.68 -0.73 0.41
C CYS A 94 18.35 0.74 0.12
N LEU A 95 17.64 1.43 1.02
CA LEU A 95 17.27 2.84 0.86
C LEU A 95 18.50 3.78 0.88
N ASN A 96 19.58 3.42 1.59
CA ASN A 96 20.83 4.18 1.56
C ASN A 96 21.46 4.22 0.15
N ARG A 97 21.18 3.25 -0.72
CA ARG A 97 21.62 3.28 -2.13
C ARG A 97 20.92 4.39 -2.90
N LEU A 98 19.61 4.59 -2.71
CA LEU A 98 18.87 5.74 -3.27
C LEU A 98 19.45 7.06 -2.76
N LYS A 99 19.68 7.15 -1.45
CA LYS A 99 20.26 8.33 -0.82
C LYS A 99 21.66 8.66 -1.38
N ALA A 100 22.51 7.66 -1.63
CA ALA A 100 23.83 7.85 -2.21
C ALA A 100 23.77 8.47 -3.61
N GLU A 101 22.70 8.21 -4.36
CA GLU A 101 22.42 8.80 -5.68
C GLU A 101 21.68 10.16 -5.59
N GLY A 102 21.47 10.68 -4.38
CA GLY A 102 20.78 11.94 -4.14
C GLY A 102 19.25 11.86 -4.27
N ILE A 103 18.68 10.66 -4.28
CA ILE A 103 17.23 10.44 -4.35
C ILE A 103 16.68 10.44 -2.91
N LEU A 104 15.83 11.42 -2.59
CA LEU A 104 15.15 11.49 -1.30
C LEU A 104 14.18 10.31 -1.17
N THR A 105 14.10 9.70 0.02
CA THR A 105 13.05 8.72 0.33
C THR A 105 12.35 9.13 1.61
N LEU A 106 11.02 9.04 1.62
CA LEU A 106 10.17 9.29 2.78
C LEU A 106 9.44 8.01 3.14
N VAL A 107 9.55 7.57 4.40
CA VAL A 107 8.92 6.35 4.89
C VAL A 107 7.94 6.63 6.03
N ILE A 108 6.95 5.76 6.19
CA ILE A 108 6.07 5.62 7.36
C ILE A 108 6.00 4.13 7.73
N PRO A 109 5.64 3.76 8.97
CA PRO A 109 5.37 2.36 9.30
C PRO A 109 4.04 1.89 8.69
N GLY A 110 3.94 0.58 8.44
CA GLY A 110 2.67 -0.13 8.35
C GLY A 110 2.42 -0.98 9.60
N ASN A 111 1.31 -1.72 9.61
CA ASN A 111 0.91 -2.46 10.81
C ASN A 111 1.83 -3.64 11.15
N HIS A 112 2.73 -4.06 10.24
CA HIS A 112 3.69 -5.11 10.52
C HIS A 112 5.00 -4.61 11.14
N ASP A 113 5.29 -3.30 11.13
CA ASP A 113 6.67 -2.82 11.32
C ASP A 113 7.08 -2.57 12.78
N VAL A 114 6.16 -2.16 13.65
CA VAL A 114 6.52 -1.66 14.99
C VAL A 114 5.89 -2.50 16.08
N ASN A 115 6.67 -2.79 17.14
CA ASN A 115 6.26 -3.58 18.30
C ASN A 115 5.52 -4.88 17.90
N ASN A 116 5.99 -5.56 16.85
CA ASN A 116 5.26 -6.71 16.32
C ASN A 116 5.64 -7.98 17.10
N PRO A 117 4.68 -8.63 17.80
CA PRO A 117 4.95 -9.83 18.58
C PRO A 117 5.20 -11.07 17.72
N HIS A 118 4.94 -11.00 16.41
CA HIS A 118 5.06 -12.09 15.44
C HIS A 118 6.41 -12.10 14.70
N ALA A 119 7.36 -11.24 15.10
CA ALA A 119 8.74 -11.26 14.64
C ALA A 119 9.41 -12.62 14.97
N VAL A 120 9.64 -13.45 13.95
CA VAL A 120 10.22 -14.80 14.11
C VAL A 120 11.24 -15.14 13.03
N ALA A 121 12.19 -16.00 13.39
CA ALA A 121 13.00 -16.78 12.46
C ALA A 121 12.40 -18.19 12.32
N PHE A 122 12.58 -18.79 11.15
CA PHE A 122 12.14 -20.15 10.82
C PHE A 122 13.33 -21.11 10.84
N ASN A 123 13.21 -22.20 11.63
CA ASN A 123 14.29 -23.16 11.82
C ASN A 123 13.78 -24.61 11.68
N GLY A 124 13.55 -25.04 10.43
CA GLY A 124 12.92 -26.31 10.12
C GLY A 124 11.44 -26.27 10.46
N ASP A 125 11.01 -27.08 11.42
CA ASP A 125 9.59 -27.26 11.76
C ASP A 125 9.12 -26.35 12.91
N THR A 126 9.98 -25.44 13.39
CA THR A 126 9.67 -24.53 14.49
C THR A 126 10.03 -23.09 14.15
N THR A 127 9.38 -22.15 14.84
CA THR A 127 9.73 -20.72 14.84
C THR A 127 10.45 -20.33 16.12
N GLU A 128 11.34 -19.35 16.03
CA GLU A 128 12.05 -18.75 17.15
C GLU A 128 11.78 -17.25 17.15
N ARG A 129 11.28 -16.69 18.26
CA ARG A 129 11.02 -15.24 18.36
C ARG A 129 12.35 -14.48 18.21
N VAL A 130 12.35 -13.50 17.32
CA VAL A 130 13.48 -12.58 17.13
C VAL A 130 13.10 -11.19 17.61
N ARG A 131 14.11 -10.31 17.69
CA ARG A 131 13.92 -8.94 18.14
C ARG A 131 13.15 -8.12 17.10
N THR A 132 12.14 -7.40 17.58
CA THR A 132 11.44 -6.33 16.84
C THR A 132 11.89 -4.94 17.32
N VAL A 133 11.37 -3.88 16.71
CA VAL A 133 11.73 -2.48 17.00
C VAL A 133 10.57 -1.73 17.65
N SER A 134 10.90 -0.83 18.58
CA SER A 134 9.99 0.18 19.10
C SER A 134 9.77 1.32 18.11
N ALA A 135 8.75 2.16 18.35
CA ALA A 135 8.49 3.34 17.51
C ALA A 135 9.69 4.30 17.48
N GLU A 136 10.39 4.48 18.62
CA GLU A 136 11.61 5.30 18.69
C GLU A 136 12.75 4.69 17.87
N GLU A 137 12.95 3.37 17.97
CA GLU A 137 13.96 2.67 17.18
C GLU A 137 13.64 2.69 15.68
N PHE A 138 12.37 2.55 15.28
CA PHE A 138 11.93 2.73 13.90
C PHE A 138 12.31 4.13 13.39
N ALA A 139 11.93 5.19 14.12
CA ALA A 139 12.30 6.56 13.76
C ALA A 139 13.82 6.78 13.73
N GLY A 140 14.58 6.07 14.57
CA GLY A 140 16.04 6.10 14.58
C GLY A 140 16.68 5.39 13.39
N ILE A 141 16.20 4.19 13.04
CA ILE A 141 16.64 3.43 11.85
C ILE A 141 16.38 4.24 10.59
N TYR A 142 15.17 4.81 10.50
CA TYR A 142 14.75 5.55 9.33
C TYR A 142 14.94 7.07 9.44
N ALA A 143 15.77 7.53 10.39
CA ALA A 143 16.09 8.95 10.56
C ALA A 143 16.47 9.64 9.23
N PRO A 144 17.33 9.03 8.36
CA PRO A 144 17.69 9.60 7.07
C PRO A 144 16.57 9.69 6.02
N PHE A 145 15.42 9.05 6.26
CA PHE A 145 14.35 8.84 5.28
C PHE A 145 13.06 9.54 5.71
N GLY A 146 13.19 10.81 6.08
CA GLY A 146 12.10 11.72 6.44
C GLY A 146 12.21 12.27 7.86
N TYR A 147 12.43 11.41 8.86
CA TYR A 147 12.29 11.78 10.28
C TYR A 147 13.29 12.82 10.78
N ALA A 148 14.56 12.79 10.34
CA ALA A 148 15.59 13.72 10.82
C ALA A 148 15.41 15.14 10.29
N ASP A 149 14.97 15.26 9.04
CA ASP A 149 14.85 16.54 8.31
C ASP A 149 13.38 17.02 8.20
N ALA A 150 12.46 16.36 8.91
CA ALA A 150 11.06 16.77 8.99
C ALA A 150 10.92 18.17 9.61
N ILE A 151 10.08 19.02 9.01
CA ILE A 151 9.85 20.38 9.51
C ILE A 151 8.87 20.42 10.69
N ALA A 152 8.10 19.36 10.88
CA ALA A 152 7.23 19.15 12.03
C ALA A 152 7.02 17.64 12.24
N ARG A 153 6.94 17.20 13.50
CA ARG A 153 6.65 15.81 13.87
C ARG A 153 5.46 15.78 14.82
N ASP A 154 4.56 14.84 14.63
CA ASP A 154 3.53 14.56 15.62
C ASP A 154 4.18 13.93 16.86
N THR A 155 3.59 14.21 18.01
CA THR A 155 4.04 13.65 19.30
C THR A 155 3.23 12.42 19.71
N ALA A 156 2.09 12.17 19.05
CA ALA A 156 1.19 11.06 19.36
C ALA A 156 1.36 9.84 18.43
N SER A 157 2.12 9.97 17.34
CA SER A 157 2.39 8.92 16.37
C SER A 157 3.74 9.17 15.66
N LEU A 158 4.11 8.29 14.72
CA LEU A 158 5.25 8.48 13.82
C LEU A 158 4.93 9.39 12.61
N SER A 159 3.87 10.20 12.68
CA SER A 159 3.52 11.16 11.62
C SER A 159 4.48 12.35 11.57
N TYR A 160 4.71 12.91 10.38
CA TYR A 160 5.54 14.09 10.17
C TYR A 160 5.18 14.88 8.90
N ILE A 161 5.69 16.11 8.82
CA ILE A 161 5.67 16.93 7.60
C ILE A 161 7.08 17.03 7.04
N TYR A 162 7.20 16.77 5.74
CA TYR A 162 8.43 17.02 5.00
C TYR A 162 8.20 18.09 3.93
N ALA A 163 9.07 19.11 3.88
CA ALA A 163 9.03 20.13 2.83
C ALA A 163 9.91 19.67 1.65
N ILE A 164 9.28 19.33 0.53
CA ILE A 164 10.01 18.96 -0.70
C ILE A 164 10.64 20.20 -1.33
N ASN A 165 9.86 21.29 -1.40
CA ASN A 165 10.31 22.62 -1.80
C ASN A 165 9.35 23.69 -1.23
N ASP A 166 9.55 24.95 -1.61
CA ASP A 166 8.75 26.09 -1.15
C ASP A 166 7.26 26.02 -1.53
N THR A 167 6.86 25.05 -2.36
CA THR A 167 5.50 24.96 -2.91
C THR A 167 4.84 23.60 -2.73
N LEU A 168 5.57 22.60 -2.20
CA LEU A 168 5.08 21.23 -1.98
C LEU A 168 5.58 20.67 -0.64
N ARG A 169 4.64 20.13 0.13
CA ARG A 169 4.87 19.34 1.35
C ARG A 169 4.26 17.95 1.22
N ILE A 170 4.89 16.98 1.88
CA ILE A 170 4.32 15.66 2.13
C ILE A 170 3.86 15.59 3.58
N LEU A 171 2.60 15.22 3.76
CA LEU A 171 2.01 14.83 5.05
C LEU A 171 2.12 13.31 5.18
N ALA A 172 3.11 12.86 5.96
CA ALA A 172 3.37 11.46 6.21
C ALA A 172 2.63 11.03 7.48
N LEU A 173 1.65 10.13 7.33
CA LEU A 173 0.72 9.74 8.38
C LEU A 173 0.98 8.31 8.87
N ASP A 174 1.21 8.19 10.18
CA ASP A 174 1.16 6.92 10.90
C ASP A 174 -0.23 6.73 11.50
N ALA A 175 -0.96 5.73 10.97
CA ALA A 175 -2.26 5.30 11.46
C ALA A 175 -2.20 3.99 12.25
N CYS A 176 -1.01 3.42 12.47
CA CYS A 176 -0.87 2.09 13.05
C CYS A 176 -1.22 2.09 14.54
N LYS A 177 -1.63 0.93 15.04
CA LYS A 177 -2.06 0.69 16.43
C LYS A 177 -1.05 -0.13 17.22
N TYR A 178 0.24 -0.05 16.87
CA TYR A 178 1.31 -0.89 17.44
C TYR A 178 1.52 -0.71 18.94
N GLU A 179 1.00 0.35 19.56
CA GLU A 179 1.01 0.51 21.01
C GLU A 179 -0.02 -0.38 21.72
N GLU A 180 -0.96 -0.97 20.98
CA GLU A 180 -1.98 -1.90 21.47
C GLU A 180 -1.58 -3.36 21.27
N ASN A 181 -0.44 -3.63 20.63
CA ASN A 181 0.11 -4.97 20.49
C ASN A 181 0.50 -5.55 21.86
N ASP A 182 0.26 -6.86 22.05
CA ASP A 182 0.55 -7.57 23.30
C ASP A 182 1.45 -8.78 23.02
N PHE A 183 2.67 -8.74 23.58
CA PHE A 183 3.69 -9.79 23.39
C PHE A 183 3.41 -11.08 24.16
N GLU A 184 2.69 -11.00 25.29
CA GLU A 184 2.36 -12.13 26.14
C GLU A 184 1.12 -12.87 25.60
N GLN A 185 0.13 -12.12 25.11
CA GLN A 185 -1.08 -12.67 24.49
C GLN A 185 -0.91 -12.95 23.00
N ASN A 186 0.24 -12.57 22.41
CA ASN A 186 0.56 -12.73 20.99
C ASN A 186 -0.45 -12.01 20.07
N VAL A 187 -0.92 -10.83 20.47
CA VAL A 187 -1.89 -10.01 19.74
C VAL A 187 -1.17 -8.95 18.90
N CYS A 188 -1.39 -8.96 17.59
CA CYS A 188 -0.97 -7.92 16.66
C CYS A 188 -2.21 -7.24 16.05
N HIS A 189 -2.25 -5.92 16.11
CA HIS A 189 -3.30 -5.12 15.48
C HIS A 189 -2.96 -4.85 14.02
N HIS A 190 -3.92 -5.13 13.13
CA HIS A 190 -3.80 -4.88 11.69
C HIS A 190 -4.71 -3.73 11.21
N ASP A 191 -5.66 -3.32 12.06
CA ASP A 191 -6.50 -2.15 11.85
C ASP A 191 -5.75 -0.85 12.13
N GLY A 192 -6.20 0.25 11.52
CA GLY A 192 -5.58 1.57 11.64
C GLY A 192 -6.51 2.59 12.29
N ARG A 193 -5.97 3.65 12.87
CA ARG A 193 -6.75 4.79 13.41
C ARG A 193 -5.98 6.10 13.32
N ILE A 194 -6.71 7.21 13.19
CA ILE A 194 -6.16 8.54 13.41
C ILE A 194 -6.53 9.00 14.83
N LYS A 195 -5.51 9.17 15.69
CA LYS A 195 -5.71 9.65 17.06
C LYS A 195 -6.17 11.11 17.03
N THR A 196 -6.91 11.55 18.05
CA THR A 196 -7.38 12.94 18.13
C THR A 196 -6.23 13.95 18.07
N ALA A 197 -5.15 13.71 18.81
CA ALA A 197 -3.96 14.56 18.78
C ALA A 197 -3.29 14.61 17.40
N THR A 198 -3.23 13.47 16.70
CA THR A 198 -2.73 13.39 15.32
C THR A 198 -3.63 14.15 14.35
N MET A 199 -4.96 14.10 14.53
CA MET A 199 -5.87 14.93 13.72
C MET A 199 -5.66 16.44 13.99
N ASP A 200 -5.43 16.84 15.24
CA ASP A 200 -5.10 18.24 15.57
C ASP A 200 -3.78 18.69 14.91
N PHE A 201 -2.78 17.80 14.89
CA PHE A 201 -1.54 18.02 14.14
C PHE A 201 -1.83 18.21 12.64
N ILE A 202 -2.61 17.32 12.03
CA ILE A 202 -3.00 17.40 10.61
C ILE A 202 -3.67 18.73 10.29
N ARG A 203 -4.69 19.13 11.09
CA ARG A 203 -5.40 20.41 10.94
C ARG A 203 -4.44 21.58 10.95
N SER A 204 -3.55 21.63 11.95
CA SER A 204 -2.59 22.72 12.08
C SER A 204 -1.64 22.80 10.89
N GLN A 205 -1.13 21.66 10.43
CA GLN A 205 -0.12 21.61 9.36
C GLN A 205 -0.71 21.93 7.98
N ILE A 206 -1.93 21.44 7.70
CA ILE A 206 -2.63 21.77 6.45
C ILE A 206 -3.02 23.25 6.44
N GLN A 207 -3.57 23.78 7.54
CA GLN A 207 -3.91 25.21 7.62
C GLN A 207 -2.70 26.11 7.40
N GLU A 208 -1.55 25.80 8.03
CA GLU A 208 -0.32 26.56 7.83
C GLU A 208 0.16 26.51 6.37
N ALA A 209 0.08 25.34 5.72
CA ALA A 209 0.43 25.19 4.31
C ALA A 209 -0.50 26.04 3.42
N HIS A 210 -1.80 26.04 3.70
CA HIS A 210 -2.80 26.82 2.98
C HIS A 210 -2.58 28.33 3.10
N ASP A 211 -2.29 28.82 4.31
CA ASP A 211 -1.99 30.23 4.55
C ASP A 211 -0.75 30.70 3.75
N LYS A 212 0.15 29.76 3.43
CA LYS A 212 1.37 29.99 2.63
C LYS A 212 1.21 29.64 1.14
N GLY A 213 0.06 29.14 0.71
CA GLY A 213 -0.18 28.69 -0.67
C GLY A 213 0.63 27.45 -1.08
N ILE A 214 1.01 26.61 -0.12
CA ILE A 214 1.80 25.39 -0.30
C ILE A 214 0.85 24.20 -0.52
N ARG A 215 1.12 23.39 -1.54
CA ARG A 215 0.38 22.15 -1.79
C ARG A 215 0.81 21.07 -0.79
N VAL A 216 -0.15 20.29 -0.30
CA VAL A 216 0.10 19.12 0.55
C VAL A 216 -0.37 17.86 -0.18
N LEU A 217 0.48 16.85 -0.27
CA LEU A 217 0.11 15.48 -0.66
C LEU A 217 0.22 14.59 0.58
N GLY A 218 -0.75 13.69 0.78
CA GLY A 218 -0.73 12.73 1.88
C GLY A 218 -0.05 11.43 1.49
N MET A 219 0.58 10.78 2.47
CA MET A 219 0.90 9.35 2.42
C MET A 219 0.47 8.70 3.73
N MET A 220 -0.13 7.51 3.67
CA MET A 220 -0.58 6.74 4.83
C MET A 220 -0.55 5.26 4.49
N HIS A 221 -0.45 4.37 5.46
CA HIS A 221 -0.46 2.94 5.15
C HIS A 221 -1.88 2.42 4.86
N HIS A 222 -2.78 2.55 5.82
CA HIS A 222 -4.19 2.16 5.69
C HIS A 222 -4.95 3.03 4.66
N GLY A 223 -6.01 2.47 4.09
CA GLY A 223 -6.91 3.20 3.20
C GLY A 223 -7.81 4.20 3.95
N ILE A 224 -8.29 5.18 3.20
CA ILE A 224 -9.25 6.22 3.60
C ILE A 224 -10.56 6.14 2.80
N VAL A 225 -10.65 5.34 1.75
CA VAL A 225 -11.87 5.13 0.97
C VAL A 225 -11.99 3.65 0.61
N GLU A 226 -13.22 3.11 0.54
CA GLU A 226 -13.40 1.76 0.00
C GLU A 226 -12.96 1.70 -1.49
N HIS A 227 -12.01 0.81 -1.78
CA HIS A 227 -11.53 0.49 -3.13
C HIS A 227 -12.50 -0.43 -3.89
N TRP A 228 -13.34 -1.16 -3.16
CA TRP A 228 -14.46 -1.88 -3.76
C TRP A 228 -15.67 -1.86 -2.85
N LYS A 229 -16.85 -1.95 -3.46
CA LYS A 229 -18.11 -1.78 -2.74
C LYS A 229 -18.28 -2.81 -1.61
N TYR A 230 -18.47 -2.31 -0.39
CA TYR A 230 -18.62 -3.10 0.84
C TYR A 230 -17.32 -3.68 1.41
N GLN A 231 -16.14 -3.22 0.95
CA GLN A 231 -14.84 -3.67 1.44
C GLN A 231 -14.79 -3.71 2.96
N ASN A 232 -15.04 -2.58 3.64
CA ASN A 232 -14.88 -2.49 5.09
C ASN A 232 -15.89 -3.35 5.87
N ARG A 233 -17.05 -3.65 5.25
CA ARG A 233 -18.06 -4.54 5.84
C ARG A 233 -17.67 -6.01 5.73
N VAL A 234 -16.96 -6.39 4.67
CA VAL A 234 -16.59 -7.79 4.40
C VAL A 234 -15.24 -8.12 5.02
N ILE A 235 -14.29 -7.21 4.90
CA ILE A 235 -12.93 -7.30 5.42
C ILE A 235 -12.59 -6.01 6.19
N PRO A 236 -13.01 -5.90 7.47
CA PRO A 236 -12.66 -4.73 8.27
C PRO A 236 -11.14 -4.68 8.54
N GLY A 237 -10.62 -3.48 8.83
CA GLY A 237 -9.22 -3.26 9.20
C GLY A 237 -8.30 -2.81 8.06
N TYR A 238 -8.77 -2.82 6.81
CA TYR A 238 -8.02 -2.25 5.68
C TYR A 238 -8.12 -0.72 5.59
N LEU A 239 -9.22 -0.17 6.08
CA LEU A 239 -9.40 1.28 6.21
C LEU A 239 -9.18 1.70 7.66
N VAL A 240 -8.84 2.97 7.87
CA VAL A 240 -8.78 3.54 9.22
C VAL A 240 -10.14 3.50 9.91
N ASP A 241 -10.12 3.40 11.25
CA ASP A 241 -11.28 3.54 12.12
C ASP A 241 -12.05 4.82 11.75
N ASP A 242 -13.38 4.70 11.68
CA ASP A 242 -14.29 5.77 11.26
C ASP A 242 -13.88 6.45 9.94
N TRP A 243 -13.37 5.69 8.96
CA TRP A 243 -12.90 6.22 7.67
C TRP A 243 -13.85 7.23 7.03
N GLU A 244 -15.18 7.02 7.13
CA GLU A 244 -16.14 7.95 6.56
C GLU A 244 -15.98 9.36 7.13
N ARG A 245 -15.78 9.48 8.45
CA ARG A 245 -15.58 10.76 9.13
C ARG A 245 -14.17 11.30 8.88
N THR A 246 -13.14 10.46 9.02
CA THR A 246 -11.74 10.84 8.85
C THR A 246 -11.49 11.43 7.47
N THR A 247 -12.00 10.77 6.43
CA THR A 247 -11.83 11.19 5.03
C THR A 247 -12.65 12.41 4.68
N ASP A 248 -13.86 12.53 5.23
CA ASP A 248 -14.63 13.77 5.10
C ASP A 248 -13.80 14.92 5.65
N GLU A 249 -13.26 14.77 6.87
CA GLU A 249 -12.45 15.77 7.53
C GLU A 249 -11.18 16.16 6.74
N PHE A 250 -10.43 15.18 6.24
CA PHE A 250 -9.29 15.43 5.35
C PHE A 250 -9.69 16.28 4.13
N SER A 251 -10.81 15.92 3.49
CA SER A 251 -11.32 16.68 2.35
C SER A 251 -11.86 18.07 2.72
N GLU A 252 -12.33 18.27 3.97
CA GLU A 252 -12.75 19.60 4.46
C GLU A 252 -11.55 20.50 4.69
N LEU A 253 -10.45 19.93 5.18
CA LEU A 253 -9.17 20.61 5.34
C LEU A 253 -8.51 20.92 3.99
N GLY A 254 -8.96 20.28 2.90
CA GLY A 254 -8.49 20.52 1.54
C GLY A 254 -7.40 19.56 1.07
N LEU A 255 -7.18 18.45 1.79
CA LEU A 255 -6.37 17.35 1.29
C LEU A 255 -7.12 16.63 0.16
N GLU A 256 -6.49 16.54 -1.00
CA GLU A 256 -7.11 15.97 -2.21
C GLU A 256 -6.52 14.61 -2.59
N ILE A 257 -5.29 14.30 -2.17
CA ILE A 257 -4.54 13.13 -2.61
C ILE A 257 -3.91 12.46 -1.39
N VAL A 258 -4.15 11.17 -1.22
CA VAL A 258 -3.43 10.31 -0.26
C VAL A 258 -2.93 9.07 -0.99
N PHE A 259 -1.63 8.84 -0.94
CA PHE A 259 -1.02 7.59 -1.40
C PHE A 259 -1.05 6.55 -0.27
N THR A 260 -1.59 5.38 -0.55
CA THR A 260 -1.84 4.30 0.42
C THR A 260 -1.32 2.95 -0.05
N GLY A 261 -1.45 1.93 0.82
CA GLY A 261 -1.08 0.53 0.57
C GLY A 261 -1.98 -0.43 1.33
N HIS A 262 -1.40 -1.38 2.06
CA HIS A 262 -2.04 -2.34 3.00
C HIS A 262 -2.91 -3.42 2.34
N SER A 263 -3.80 -3.03 1.42
CA SER A 263 -4.67 -3.97 0.70
C SER A 263 -3.95 -4.73 -0.42
N HIS A 264 -2.74 -4.30 -0.79
CA HIS A 264 -1.87 -4.84 -1.86
C HIS A 264 -2.49 -4.80 -3.27
N ALA A 265 -3.66 -4.20 -3.44
CA ALA A 265 -4.27 -4.01 -4.74
C ALA A 265 -3.67 -2.76 -5.40
N GLN A 266 -3.55 -2.80 -6.72
CA GLN A 266 -3.16 -1.63 -7.49
C GLN A 266 -4.42 -0.87 -7.90
N ASP A 267 -4.92 0.04 -7.06
CA ASP A 267 -6.26 0.62 -7.25
C ASP A 267 -6.30 2.14 -6.94
N VAL A 268 -7.20 2.87 -7.59
CA VAL A 268 -7.44 4.29 -7.31
C VAL A 268 -8.94 4.56 -7.17
N THR A 269 -9.34 5.03 -5.99
CA THR A 269 -10.73 5.39 -5.73
C THR A 269 -10.88 6.87 -5.37
N LEU A 270 -12.10 7.36 -5.49
CA LEU A 270 -12.45 8.77 -5.33
C LEU A 270 -13.68 8.91 -4.45
N ARG A 271 -13.55 9.71 -3.39
CA ARG A 271 -14.69 10.17 -2.62
C ARG A 271 -15.00 11.63 -2.92
N LYS A 272 -16.27 11.91 -3.22
CA LYS A 272 -16.80 13.26 -3.46
C LYS A 272 -17.91 13.61 -2.46
N LYS A 273 -17.83 14.78 -1.84
CA LYS A 273 -18.88 15.35 -0.98
C LYS A 273 -19.11 16.83 -1.32
N GLY A 274 -20.20 17.10 -2.04
CA GLY A 274 -20.47 18.42 -2.59
C GLY A 274 -19.39 18.82 -3.60
N LYS A 275 -18.66 19.90 -3.34
CA LYS A 275 -17.51 20.31 -4.17
C LYS A 275 -16.22 19.59 -3.78
N ARG A 276 -16.10 19.10 -2.53
CA ARG A 276 -14.88 18.50 -1.98
C ARG A 276 -14.64 17.12 -2.57
N MET A 277 -13.39 16.80 -2.80
CA MET A 277 -12.97 15.51 -3.32
C MET A 277 -11.64 15.11 -2.72
N ILE A 278 -11.46 13.80 -2.55
CA ILE A 278 -10.22 13.19 -2.10
C ILE A 278 -10.04 11.86 -2.82
N TYR A 279 -8.84 11.64 -3.32
CA TYR A 279 -8.42 10.42 -3.97
C TYR A 279 -7.60 9.59 -2.99
N ASP A 280 -7.92 8.32 -2.95
CA ASP A 280 -7.14 7.28 -2.30
C ASP A 280 -6.43 6.49 -3.40
N ILE A 281 -5.10 6.57 -3.42
CA ILE A 281 -4.25 5.97 -4.47
C ILE A 281 -3.48 4.83 -3.82
N GLU A 282 -4.06 3.64 -3.86
CA GLU A 282 -3.45 2.44 -3.31
C GLU A 282 -2.36 1.93 -4.26
N THR A 283 -1.17 1.69 -3.71
CA THR A 283 -0.08 1.03 -4.43
C THR A 283 0.03 -0.39 -3.92
N GLY A 284 -0.07 -1.35 -4.82
CA GLY A 284 0.06 -2.76 -4.50
C GLY A 284 1.48 -3.13 -4.03
N SER A 285 1.61 -4.33 -3.48
CA SER A 285 2.87 -4.83 -2.94
C SER A 285 3.79 -5.38 -4.05
N PRO A 286 5.07 -5.00 -4.12
CA PRO A 286 6.01 -5.60 -5.08
C PRO A 286 6.25 -7.09 -4.81
N VAL A 287 5.93 -7.60 -3.62
CA VAL A 287 6.06 -9.02 -3.25
C VAL A 287 4.75 -9.81 -3.41
N SER A 288 3.69 -9.20 -3.95
CA SER A 288 2.46 -9.88 -4.35
C SER A 288 2.16 -9.57 -5.82
N TYR A 289 1.63 -10.52 -6.59
CA TYR A 289 1.23 -10.23 -7.98
C TYR A 289 0.27 -9.02 -8.04
N PRO A 290 0.45 -8.08 -8.99
CA PRO A 290 1.36 -8.10 -10.15
C PRO A 290 2.78 -7.54 -9.91
N SER A 291 3.21 -7.44 -8.66
CA SER A 291 4.46 -6.82 -8.24
C SER A 291 4.60 -5.35 -8.70
N PRO A 292 3.64 -4.47 -8.35
CA PRO A 292 3.62 -3.12 -8.88
C PRO A 292 4.51 -2.13 -8.12
N TYR A 293 4.77 -1.00 -8.79
CA TYR A 293 5.13 0.28 -8.18
C TYR A 293 4.58 1.42 -9.05
N ARG A 294 4.43 2.63 -8.51
CA ARG A 294 3.92 3.79 -9.26
C ARG A 294 5.03 4.79 -9.58
N LEU A 295 4.99 5.34 -10.79
CA LEU A 295 5.69 6.54 -11.19
C LEU A 295 4.68 7.65 -11.35
N VAL A 296 4.96 8.80 -10.74
CA VAL A 296 4.03 9.92 -10.67
C VAL A 296 4.72 11.19 -11.16
N THR A 297 4.02 11.92 -12.04
CA THR A 297 4.49 13.21 -12.55
C THR A 297 3.50 14.29 -12.14
N LEU A 298 3.96 15.22 -11.28
CA LEU A 298 3.21 16.41 -10.90
C LEU A 298 3.55 17.57 -11.85
N ARG A 299 2.54 18.07 -12.56
CA ARG A 299 2.61 19.25 -13.42
C ARG A 299 1.59 20.29 -12.92
N GLU A 300 2.06 21.27 -12.16
CA GLU A 300 1.23 22.32 -11.54
C GLU A 300 0.16 21.78 -10.58
N ASN A 301 -1.00 21.37 -11.12
CA ASN A 301 -2.14 20.79 -10.44
C ASN A 301 -2.56 19.42 -11.00
N THR A 302 -1.92 18.94 -12.06
CA THR A 302 -2.21 17.63 -12.64
C THR A 302 -1.22 16.59 -12.10
N LEU A 303 -1.72 15.45 -11.66
CA LEU A 303 -0.92 14.25 -11.38
C LEU A 303 -1.14 13.24 -12.51
N ASP A 304 -0.07 12.89 -13.22
CA ASP A 304 -0.05 11.76 -14.16
C ASP A 304 0.59 10.56 -13.45
N ILE A 305 -0.21 9.53 -13.18
CA ILE A 305 0.16 8.36 -12.40
C ILE A 305 0.21 7.16 -13.34
N ARG A 306 1.34 6.44 -13.29
CA ARG A 306 1.66 5.30 -14.14
C ARG A 306 2.15 4.13 -13.30
N SER A 307 1.45 3.01 -13.35
CA SER A 307 1.93 1.75 -12.79
C SER A 307 3.06 1.17 -13.63
N ARG A 308 3.98 0.50 -12.96
CA ARG A 308 4.99 -0.40 -13.51
C ARG A 308 4.94 -1.69 -12.73
N PHE A 309 5.36 -2.77 -13.36
CA PHE A 309 5.34 -4.11 -12.78
C PHE A 309 6.71 -4.75 -12.90
N ILE A 310 7.16 -5.44 -11.88
CA ILE A 310 8.43 -6.17 -11.91
C ILE A 310 8.24 -7.42 -12.78
N GLU A 311 8.90 -7.45 -13.93
CA GLU A 311 8.79 -8.57 -14.88
C GLU A 311 9.84 -9.67 -14.66
N ASN A 312 10.90 -9.38 -13.90
CA ASN A 312 11.99 -10.29 -13.60
C ASN A 312 12.77 -9.79 -12.38
N ILE A 313 13.38 -10.73 -11.65
CA ILE A 313 14.41 -10.46 -10.64
C ILE A 313 15.68 -11.27 -11.00
N PRO A 314 16.90 -10.77 -10.72
CA PRO A 314 18.15 -11.27 -11.29
C PRO A 314 18.45 -12.76 -11.05
N ASP A 315 18.16 -13.29 -9.87
CA ASP A 315 18.55 -14.62 -9.40
C ASP A 315 17.35 -15.59 -9.31
N TYR A 316 16.18 -15.20 -9.84
CA TYR A 316 15.03 -16.09 -9.89
C TYR A 316 15.20 -17.21 -10.93
N THR A 317 15.32 -18.44 -10.43
CA THR A 317 15.55 -19.65 -11.23
C THR A 317 14.34 -20.59 -11.28
N GLY A 318 13.13 -20.10 -11.04
CA GLY A 318 11.92 -20.93 -11.07
C GLY A 318 11.55 -21.37 -12.50
N ASP A 319 10.75 -22.43 -12.59
CA ASP A 319 10.33 -23.02 -13.88
C ASP A 319 9.38 -22.13 -14.69
N LEU A 320 8.63 -21.26 -14.01
CA LEU A 320 7.71 -20.28 -14.60
C LEU A 320 8.39 -18.93 -14.75
N LEU A 321 7.96 -18.10 -15.69
CA LEU A 321 8.38 -16.69 -15.70
C LEU A 321 7.96 -16.01 -14.39
N PHE A 322 8.74 -15.04 -13.91
CA PHE A 322 8.49 -14.40 -12.60
C PHE A 322 7.04 -13.89 -12.43
N PRO A 323 6.41 -13.20 -13.41
CA PRO A 323 5.01 -12.77 -13.27
C PRO A 323 4.01 -13.94 -13.20
N GLU A 324 4.29 -15.05 -13.89
CA GLU A 324 3.46 -16.25 -13.85
C GLU A 324 3.57 -16.94 -12.48
N TYR A 325 4.80 -17.04 -11.95
CA TYR A 325 5.05 -17.51 -10.60
C TYR A 325 4.35 -16.67 -9.55
N ALA A 326 4.55 -15.35 -9.56
CA ALA A 326 3.91 -14.42 -8.63
C ALA A 326 2.38 -14.57 -8.66
N LYS A 327 1.81 -14.71 -9.86
CA LYS A 327 0.37 -14.91 -10.04
C LYS A 327 -0.09 -16.22 -9.42
N THR A 328 0.59 -17.33 -9.70
CA THR A 328 0.28 -18.64 -9.13
C THR A 328 0.43 -18.66 -7.62
N PHE A 329 1.44 -17.97 -7.08
CA PHE A 329 1.66 -17.82 -5.65
C PHE A 329 0.47 -17.10 -4.98
N LEU A 330 0.10 -15.93 -5.49
CA LEU A 330 -1.05 -15.17 -5.00
C LEU A 330 -2.35 -15.98 -5.09
N GLU A 331 -2.62 -16.60 -6.24
CA GLU A 331 -3.85 -17.37 -6.47
C GLU A 331 -3.94 -18.57 -5.49
N THR A 332 -2.82 -19.23 -5.20
CA THR A 332 -2.76 -20.36 -4.26
C THR A 332 -2.96 -19.90 -2.82
N GLY A 333 -2.26 -18.85 -2.38
CA GLY A 333 -2.40 -18.31 -1.03
C GLY A 333 -3.82 -17.82 -0.75
N VAL A 334 -4.39 -17.05 -1.67
CA VAL A 334 -5.77 -16.55 -1.57
C VAL A 334 -6.78 -17.71 -1.60
N TYR A 335 -6.58 -18.72 -2.45
CA TYR A 335 -7.42 -19.92 -2.46
C TYR A 335 -7.44 -20.60 -1.09
N ASN A 336 -6.29 -20.82 -0.46
CA ASN A 336 -6.19 -21.48 0.84
C ASN A 336 -6.88 -20.67 1.95
N VAL A 337 -6.70 -19.35 1.96
CA VAL A 337 -7.41 -18.45 2.89
C VAL A 337 -8.92 -18.55 2.72
N ILE A 338 -9.42 -18.47 1.47
CA ILE A 338 -10.85 -18.53 1.19
C ILE A 338 -11.44 -19.90 1.57
N MET A 339 -10.71 -20.99 1.31
CA MET A 339 -11.13 -22.34 1.71
C MET A 339 -11.38 -22.44 3.21
N GLY A 340 -10.55 -21.79 4.04
CA GLY A 340 -10.75 -21.70 5.49
C GLY A 340 -11.94 -20.85 5.93
N MET A 341 -12.40 -19.90 5.11
CA MET A 341 -13.55 -19.03 5.41
C MET A 341 -14.91 -19.64 5.01
N LEU A 342 -14.92 -20.60 4.08
CA LEU A 342 -16.15 -21.22 3.59
C LEU A 342 -16.74 -22.22 4.60
N SER A 343 -18.07 -22.26 4.73
CA SER A 343 -18.72 -23.09 5.76
C SER A 343 -18.58 -24.58 5.47
N ASP A 344 -18.34 -25.38 6.50
CA ASP A 344 -18.37 -26.86 6.44
C ASP A 344 -19.68 -27.49 6.01
N LYS A 345 -20.75 -26.68 5.90
CA LYS A 345 -22.04 -27.14 5.33
C LYS A 345 -22.02 -27.22 3.80
N LEU A 346 -21.04 -26.60 3.15
CA LEU A 346 -20.86 -26.67 1.70
C LEU A 346 -20.13 -27.97 1.33
N PRO A 347 -20.59 -28.69 0.30
CA PRO A 347 -19.83 -29.80 -0.26
C PRO A 347 -18.46 -29.34 -0.76
N ASP A 348 -17.44 -30.19 -0.65
CA ASP A 348 -16.06 -29.86 -1.00
C ASP A 348 -15.91 -29.37 -2.44
N GLU A 349 -16.62 -29.97 -3.40
CA GLU A 349 -16.64 -29.53 -4.80
C GLU A 349 -17.18 -28.10 -4.97
N VAL A 350 -18.16 -27.70 -4.14
CA VAL A 350 -18.73 -26.34 -4.18
C VAL A 350 -17.77 -25.36 -3.49
N LYS A 351 -17.10 -25.77 -2.41
CA LYS A 351 -16.06 -24.96 -1.75
C LYS A 351 -14.92 -24.69 -2.72
N ASP A 352 -14.37 -25.74 -3.32
CA ASP A 352 -13.25 -25.66 -4.26
C ASP A 352 -13.57 -24.75 -5.45
N LEU A 353 -14.74 -24.93 -6.07
CA LEU A 353 -15.17 -24.09 -7.18
C LEU A 353 -15.32 -22.61 -6.77
N ALA A 354 -15.91 -22.35 -5.60
CA ALA A 354 -16.08 -20.98 -5.10
C ALA A 354 -14.74 -20.32 -4.75
N ALA A 355 -13.84 -21.05 -4.08
CA ALA A 355 -12.53 -20.56 -3.69
C ALA A 355 -11.64 -20.26 -4.89
N LYS A 356 -11.55 -21.17 -5.88
CA LYS A 356 -10.81 -20.93 -7.13
C LYS A 356 -11.33 -19.71 -7.87
N THR A 357 -12.65 -19.58 -7.95
CA THR A 357 -13.29 -18.47 -8.66
C THR A 357 -13.01 -17.13 -7.98
N LEU A 358 -13.13 -17.06 -6.65
CA LEU A 358 -12.84 -15.83 -5.91
C LEU A 358 -11.35 -15.49 -5.90
N ALA A 359 -10.46 -16.48 -5.76
CA ALA A 359 -9.02 -16.27 -5.86
C ALA A 359 -8.64 -15.66 -7.21
N HIS A 360 -9.19 -16.22 -8.30
CA HIS A 360 -9.01 -15.65 -9.63
C HIS A 360 -9.52 -14.20 -9.73
N TYR A 361 -10.70 -13.89 -9.18
CA TYR A 361 -11.23 -12.52 -9.22
C TYR A 361 -10.44 -11.54 -8.34
N MET A 362 -9.88 -12.00 -7.22
CA MET A 362 -8.97 -11.18 -6.41
C MET A 362 -7.66 -10.89 -7.15
N VAL A 363 -7.09 -11.87 -7.86
CA VAL A 363 -5.91 -11.67 -8.72
C VAL A 363 -6.17 -10.62 -9.81
N VAL A 364 -7.37 -10.62 -10.40
CA VAL A 364 -7.77 -9.61 -11.39
C VAL A 364 -7.91 -8.23 -10.74
N SER A 365 -8.59 -8.13 -9.60
CA SER A 365 -8.72 -6.88 -8.85
C SER A 365 -7.37 -6.32 -8.38
N TYR A 366 -6.43 -7.16 -7.95
CA TYR A 366 -5.11 -6.71 -7.51
C TYR A 366 -4.30 -6.09 -8.64
N ARG A 367 -4.64 -6.40 -9.90
CA ARG A 367 -3.98 -5.84 -11.06
C ARG A 367 -4.48 -4.43 -11.42
N GLY A 368 -5.69 -4.04 -11.00
CA GLY A 368 -6.29 -2.74 -11.34
C GLY A 368 -6.72 -2.63 -12.80
N ASP A 369 -7.22 -3.72 -13.37
CA ASP A 369 -7.76 -3.76 -14.74
C ASP A 369 -9.07 -4.58 -14.83
N GLU A 370 -9.76 -4.74 -13.70
CA GLU A 370 -10.91 -5.62 -13.61
C GLU A 370 -12.11 -5.14 -14.44
N GLN A 371 -12.64 -6.06 -15.22
CA GLN A 371 -13.86 -5.83 -15.99
C GLN A 371 -14.75 -7.05 -15.94
N MET A 372 -15.93 -6.90 -15.34
CA MET A 372 -16.91 -7.97 -15.30
C MET A 372 -17.48 -8.29 -16.70
N THR A 373 -17.11 -9.46 -17.23
CA THR A 373 -17.66 -10.00 -18.48
C THR A 373 -19.01 -10.71 -18.25
N ASP A 374 -19.73 -11.00 -19.33
CA ASP A 374 -20.97 -11.78 -19.27
C ASP A 374 -20.76 -13.22 -18.81
N ASP A 375 -19.60 -13.80 -19.11
CA ASP A 375 -19.26 -15.15 -18.65
C ASP A 375 -18.96 -15.15 -17.15
N ASN A 376 -18.28 -14.12 -16.62
CA ASN A 376 -18.18 -13.94 -15.17
C ASN A 376 -19.56 -13.84 -14.53
N ARG A 377 -20.49 -13.05 -15.10
CA ARG A 377 -21.87 -12.93 -14.55
C ARG A 377 -22.61 -14.27 -14.53
N LYS A 378 -22.46 -15.09 -15.57
CA LYS A 378 -23.07 -16.43 -15.64
C LYS A 378 -22.45 -17.36 -14.59
N GLU A 379 -21.13 -17.32 -14.47
CA GLU A 379 -20.39 -18.16 -13.52
C GLU A 379 -20.74 -17.83 -12.07
N ILE A 380 -20.73 -16.54 -11.70
CA ILE A 380 -21.14 -16.08 -10.38
C ILE A 380 -22.57 -16.56 -10.06
N LYS A 381 -23.51 -16.42 -10.99
CA LYS A 381 -24.90 -16.89 -10.80
C LYS A 381 -24.98 -18.41 -10.61
N ARG A 382 -24.18 -19.17 -11.37
CA ARG A 382 -24.11 -20.64 -11.28
C ARG A 382 -23.62 -21.07 -9.90
N ILE A 383 -22.47 -20.58 -9.48
CA ILE A 383 -21.86 -20.92 -8.18
C ILE A 383 -22.75 -20.45 -7.03
N ALA A 384 -23.27 -19.22 -7.09
CA ALA A 384 -24.17 -18.71 -6.06
C ALA A 384 -25.42 -19.59 -5.88
N LYS A 385 -25.97 -20.16 -6.97
CA LYS A 385 -27.10 -21.11 -6.91
C LYS A 385 -26.71 -22.43 -6.25
N LEU A 386 -25.49 -22.92 -6.46
CA LEU A 386 -24.96 -24.09 -5.77
C LEU A 386 -24.80 -23.83 -4.27
N ILE A 387 -24.13 -22.73 -3.90
CA ILE A 387 -23.95 -22.33 -2.49
C ILE A 387 -25.31 -22.16 -1.79
N ARG A 388 -26.31 -21.56 -2.47
CA ARG A 388 -27.63 -21.28 -1.90
C ARG A 388 -28.39 -22.53 -1.44
N LYS A 389 -28.10 -23.70 -2.01
CA LYS A 389 -28.68 -24.97 -1.55
C LYS A 389 -28.28 -25.31 -0.12
N HIS A 390 -27.15 -24.78 0.36
CA HIS A 390 -26.56 -25.07 1.66
C HIS A 390 -26.53 -23.84 2.59
N SER A 391 -26.32 -22.64 2.04
CA SER A 391 -26.26 -21.40 2.81
C SER A 391 -26.73 -20.19 2.00
N PHE A 392 -27.87 -19.62 2.39
CA PHE A 392 -28.39 -18.40 1.77
C PHE A 392 -27.47 -17.19 2.00
N MET A 393 -26.91 -17.06 3.21
CA MET A 393 -26.04 -15.94 3.56
C MET A 393 -24.71 -16.00 2.80
N GLN A 394 -24.05 -17.16 2.74
CA GLN A 394 -22.81 -17.28 1.97
C GLN A 394 -23.05 -17.12 0.48
N SER A 395 -24.19 -17.55 -0.05
CA SER A 395 -24.56 -17.29 -1.45
C SER A 395 -24.66 -15.78 -1.74
N LYS A 396 -25.24 -15.01 -0.82
CA LYS A 396 -25.30 -13.54 -0.91
C LYS A 396 -23.92 -12.89 -0.81
N VAL A 397 -23.11 -13.30 0.17
CA VAL A 397 -21.75 -12.77 0.35
C VAL A 397 -20.89 -13.07 -0.87
N PHE A 398 -20.84 -14.34 -1.31
CA PHE A 398 -20.12 -14.75 -2.52
C PHE A 398 -20.53 -13.92 -3.73
N THR A 399 -21.84 -13.72 -3.95
CA THR A 399 -22.34 -12.93 -5.08
C THR A 399 -21.95 -11.46 -4.98
N ALA A 400 -22.01 -10.88 -3.77
CA ALA A 400 -21.66 -9.49 -3.55
C ALA A 400 -20.16 -9.27 -3.78
N VAL A 401 -19.31 -10.05 -3.11
CA VAL A 401 -17.85 -9.96 -3.21
C VAL A 401 -17.39 -10.20 -4.64
N SER A 402 -17.84 -11.29 -5.30
CA SER A 402 -17.42 -11.58 -6.68
C SER A 402 -17.78 -10.48 -7.68
N ARG A 403 -18.91 -9.77 -7.45
CA ARG A 403 -19.29 -8.65 -8.30
C ARG A 403 -18.47 -7.41 -7.99
N SER A 404 -18.24 -7.12 -6.70
CA SER A 404 -17.46 -5.97 -6.28
C SER A 404 -16.02 -6.07 -6.78
N LEU A 405 -15.36 -7.23 -6.64
CA LEU A 405 -13.99 -7.48 -7.13
C LEU A 405 -13.82 -7.41 -8.66
N LEU A 406 -14.92 -7.39 -9.42
CA LEU A 406 -14.89 -7.25 -10.88
C LEU A 406 -15.54 -5.94 -11.35
N THR A 407 -15.75 -5.01 -10.42
CA THR A 407 -16.30 -3.70 -10.70
C THR A 407 -15.26 -2.67 -10.30
N ASP A 408 -14.42 -2.32 -11.27
CA ASP A 408 -13.53 -1.16 -11.21
C ASP A 408 -14.37 0.09 -10.90
N LEU A 409 -13.92 0.85 -9.90
CA LEU A 409 -14.54 2.11 -9.52
C LEU A 409 -14.04 3.20 -10.47
N THR A 410 -14.05 4.45 -10.04
CA THR A 410 -13.47 5.53 -10.85
C THR A 410 -12.55 6.33 -9.96
N PRO A 411 -11.42 6.84 -10.46
CA PRO A 411 -10.92 6.74 -11.85
C PRO A 411 -10.29 5.37 -12.19
N ALA A 412 -9.66 5.24 -13.36
CA ALA A 412 -8.87 4.05 -13.70
C ALA A 412 -7.64 3.92 -12.79
N ASP A 413 -7.13 2.70 -12.61
CA ASP A 413 -6.11 2.45 -11.60
C ASP A 413 -4.68 2.66 -12.06
N ASN A 414 -4.33 2.09 -13.23
CA ASN A 414 -2.95 1.94 -13.65
C ASN A 414 -2.38 3.14 -14.39
N ASP A 415 -3.22 3.81 -15.16
CA ASP A 415 -2.86 4.91 -16.05
C ASP A 415 -3.90 6.02 -15.89
N VAL A 416 -3.62 6.97 -15.00
CA VAL A 416 -4.63 7.97 -14.61
C VAL A 416 -4.03 9.37 -14.52
N MET A 417 -4.79 10.32 -15.06
CA MET A 417 -4.54 11.75 -14.85
C MET A 417 -5.57 12.32 -13.89
N ILE A 418 -5.10 12.90 -12.79
CA ILE A 418 -5.93 13.54 -11.77
C ILE A 418 -5.69 15.04 -11.80
N GLU A 419 -6.77 15.81 -11.96
CA GLU A 419 -6.73 17.28 -11.86
C GLU A 419 -7.12 17.70 -10.43
N MET A 420 -6.14 18.24 -9.71
CA MET A 420 -6.33 18.82 -8.37
C MET A 420 -6.82 20.27 -8.46
N ARG A 421 -7.38 20.82 -7.38
CA ARG A 421 -7.69 22.25 -7.31
C ARG A 421 -6.42 23.10 -7.39
N ASN A 422 -6.61 24.34 -7.87
CA ASN A 422 -5.58 25.37 -7.85
C ASN A 422 -5.15 25.70 -6.42
N ARG A 423 -3.84 25.86 -6.19
CA ARG A 423 -3.24 26.15 -4.86
C ARG A 423 -3.74 27.42 -4.15
N LYS A 424 -4.51 28.28 -4.84
CA LYS A 424 -5.00 29.57 -4.33
C LYS A 424 -6.48 29.56 -3.90
N HIS A 425 -7.15 28.41 -4.00
CA HIS A 425 -8.59 28.21 -3.72
C HIS A 425 -8.81 26.88 -3.02
#